data_AF-A0A1C5BD99-F1
#
_entry.id   AF-A0A1C5BD99-F1
#
_cell.length_a   1.000
_cell.length_b   1.000
_cell.length_c   1.000
_cell.angle_alpha   90.00
_cell.angle_beta   90.00
_cell.angle_gamma   90.00
#
_symmetry.space_group_name_H-M   'P 1'
#
loop_
_entity.id
_entity.type
_entity.pdbx_description
1 polymer ?
#
loop_
_entity_poly.entity_id
_entity_poly.type
_entity_poly.pdbx_seq_one_letter_code
_entity_poly.pdbx_strand_id
1 'polypeptide(L)'
;MPLSRTTSGAARPPDSAASPSRDFGINAVWLELSLAAIDLLAWTRVLLLDGELATAEPKKLRYRLLHVAARLTRGGRRLHLRISATWPWRHELATAFHRLAALPRPAS
;
A
#
# COMPACT_ATOMS: atom_id res chain seq x y z
N MET A 1 -26.60 25.24 47.73
CA MET A 1 -25.55 24.19 47.66
C MET A 1 -26.00 23.10 46.70
N PRO A 2 -25.68 23.15 45.39
CA PRO A 2 -25.78 21.98 44.52
C PRO A 2 -24.39 21.39 44.25
N LEU A 3 -24.26 20.07 44.47
CA LEU A 3 -23.05 19.30 44.19
C LEU A 3 -22.91 19.09 42.66
N SER A 4 -21.85 19.66 42.10
CA SER A 4 -21.42 19.46 40.72
C SER A 4 -21.04 18.00 40.48
N ARG A 5 -21.74 17.33 39.56
CA ARG A 5 -21.27 16.08 38.96
C ARG A 5 -20.09 16.41 38.04
N THR A 6 -18.87 16.22 38.53
CA THR A 6 -17.67 16.12 37.71
C THR A 6 -17.78 14.85 36.86
N THR A 7 -18.16 15.00 35.59
CA THR A 7 -17.95 13.97 34.59
C THR A 7 -16.45 13.81 34.41
N SER A 8 -15.89 12.81 35.09
CA SER A 8 -14.51 12.36 34.96
C SER A 8 -14.25 11.98 33.49
N GLY A 9 -13.52 12.83 32.78
CA GLY A 9 -12.92 12.49 31.50
C GLY A 9 -11.84 11.44 31.74
N ALA A 10 -12.22 10.16 31.73
CA ALA A 10 -11.27 9.07 31.77
C ALA A 10 -10.38 9.15 30.52
N ALA A 11 -9.14 9.59 30.72
CA ALA A 11 -8.10 9.55 29.70
C ALA A 11 -7.94 8.11 29.22
N ARG A 12 -7.97 7.93 27.90
CA ARG A 12 -7.82 6.62 27.25
C ARG A 12 -6.45 6.04 27.63
N PRO A 13 -6.35 4.79 28.12
CA PRO A 13 -5.09 4.24 28.62
C PRO A 13 -4.04 4.12 27.50
N PRO A 14 -2.74 4.26 27.81
CA PRO A 14 -1.65 4.37 26.82
C PRO A 14 -1.37 3.09 26.02
N ASP A 15 -1.97 1.97 26.40
CA ASP A 15 -1.94 0.69 25.68
C ASP A 15 -2.92 0.65 24.49
N SER A 16 -3.85 1.61 24.43
CA SER A 16 -4.73 1.83 23.28
C SER A 16 -4.06 2.60 22.14
N ALA A 17 -2.78 2.33 21.87
CA ALA A 17 -2.22 2.61 20.56
C ALA A 17 -3.21 2.03 19.54
N ALA A 18 -3.80 2.89 18.70
CA ALA A 18 -5.08 2.71 18.01
C ALA A 18 -5.12 1.44 17.13
N SER A 19 -5.27 0.29 17.78
CA SER A 19 -5.20 -1.00 17.15
C SER A 19 -6.55 -1.27 16.50
N PRO A 20 -6.57 -1.82 15.28
CA PRO A 20 -7.79 -1.97 14.51
C PRO A 20 -8.79 -2.95 15.16
N SER A 21 -8.31 -3.85 16.03
CA SER A 21 -9.13 -4.79 16.79
C SER A 21 -8.81 -4.78 18.29
N ARG A 22 -9.75 -5.31 19.08
CA ARG A 22 -9.51 -5.65 20.51
C ARG A 22 -8.84 -7.02 20.67
N ASP A 23 -8.83 -7.83 19.61
CA ASP A 23 -8.18 -9.13 19.57
C ASP A 23 -6.70 -8.98 19.21
N PHE A 24 -5.82 -9.51 20.07
CA PHE A 24 -4.38 -9.40 19.89
C PHE A 24 -3.87 -10.18 18.67
N GLY A 25 -4.41 -11.37 18.39
CA GLY A 25 -4.02 -12.18 17.24
C GLY A 25 -4.35 -11.48 15.92
N ILE A 26 -5.51 -10.83 15.82
CA ILE A 26 -5.88 -10.01 14.66
C ILE A 26 -4.91 -8.84 14.48
N ASN A 27 -4.53 -8.17 15.57
CA ASN A 27 -3.59 -7.04 15.51
C ASN A 27 -2.17 -7.48 15.10
N ALA A 28 -1.73 -8.67 15.52
CA ALA A 28 -0.44 -9.23 15.10
C ALA A 28 -0.41 -9.48 13.59
N VAL A 29 -1.43 -10.16 13.05
CA VAL A 29 -1.54 -10.39 11.60
C VAL A 29 -1.65 -9.07 10.83
N TRP A 30 -2.40 -8.10 11.35
CA TRP A 30 -2.50 -6.77 10.75
C TRP A 30 -1.14 -6.07 10.69
N LEU A 31 -0.33 -6.17 11.74
CA LEU A 31 1.00 -5.59 11.80
C LEU A 31 1.93 -6.26 10.78
N GLU A 32 1.93 -7.59 10.71
CA GLU A 32 2.73 -8.35 9.74
C GLU A 32 2.38 -7.97 8.29
N LEU A 33 1.08 -7.91 7.96
CA LEU A 33 0.63 -7.48 6.64
C LEU A 33 1.02 -6.03 6.33
N SER A 34 0.97 -5.16 7.32
CA SER A 34 1.35 -3.75 7.17
C SER A 34 2.85 -3.61 6.90
N LEU A 35 3.69 -4.37 7.61
CA LEU A 35 5.14 -4.40 7.37
C LEU A 35 5.48 -4.96 5.99
N ALA A 36 4.87 -6.08 5.60
CA ALA A 36 5.05 -6.64 4.27
C ALA A 36 4.64 -5.66 3.16
N ALA A 37 3.54 -4.92 3.34
CA ALA A 37 3.12 -3.90 2.39
C ALA A 37 4.13 -2.74 2.30
N ILE A 38 4.73 -2.33 3.42
CA ILE A 38 5.78 -1.29 3.45
C ILE A 38 7.03 -1.77 2.70
N ASP A 39 7.47 -3.00 2.92
CA ASP A 39 8.62 -3.58 2.22
C ASP A 39 8.38 -3.68 0.71
N LEU A 40 7.20 -4.14 0.30
CA LEU A 40 6.82 -4.20 -1.12
C LEU A 40 6.81 -2.80 -1.77
N LEU A 41 6.34 -1.78 -1.05
CA LEU A 41 6.37 -0.39 -1.53
C LEU A 41 7.81 0.12 -1.66
N ALA A 42 8.67 -0.17 -0.68
CA ALA A 42 10.07 0.22 -0.70
C ALA A 42 10.80 -0.42 -1.89
N TRP A 43 10.66 -1.72 -2.10
CA TRP A 43 11.27 -2.40 -3.25
C TRP A 43 10.70 -1.95 -4.58
N THR A 44 9.39 -1.70 -4.67
CA THR A 44 8.79 -1.13 -5.89
C THR A 44 9.46 0.19 -6.25
N ARG A 45 9.67 1.08 -5.27
CA ARG A 45 10.33 2.37 -5.49
C ARG A 45 11.78 2.23 -5.91
N VAL A 46 12.54 1.35 -5.25
CA VAL A 46 13.99 1.21 -5.48
C VAL A 46 14.28 0.46 -6.78
N LEU A 47 13.48 -0.55 -7.13
CA LEU A 47 13.78 -1.45 -8.25
C LEU A 47 13.06 -1.07 -9.54
N LEU A 48 11.85 -0.49 -9.45
CA LEU A 48 10.94 -0.42 -10.61
C LEU A 48 10.62 1.01 -11.06
N LEU A 49 10.86 2.03 -10.23
CA LEU A 49 10.45 3.40 -10.49
C LEU A 49 11.66 4.34 -10.57
N ASP A 50 11.50 5.43 -11.34
CA ASP A 50 12.51 6.49 -11.47
C ASP A 50 11.92 7.87 -11.13
N GLY A 51 12.82 8.85 -10.99
CA GLY A 51 12.50 10.27 -10.85
C GLY A 51 11.56 10.55 -9.69
N GLU A 52 10.53 11.36 -9.96
CA GLU A 52 9.52 11.79 -8.99
C GLU A 52 8.75 10.65 -8.33
N LEU A 53 8.66 9.47 -8.95
CA LEU A 53 7.94 8.32 -8.40
C LEU A 53 8.83 7.46 -7.50
N ALA A 54 10.15 7.44 -7.72
CA ALA A 54 11.09 6.74 -6.83
C ALA A 54 11.16 7.42 -5.44
N THR A 55 11.04 8.75 -5.39
CA THR A 55 11.09 9.55 -4.15
C THR A 55 9.70 9.87 -3.57
N ALA A 56 8.62 9.54 -4.29
CA ALA A 56 7.24 9.83 -3.89
C ALA A 56 6.84 9.21 -2.54
N GLU A 57 6.08 9.97 -1.75
CA GLU A 57 5.41 9.43 -0.56
C GLU A 57 4.48 8.25 -0.90
N PRO A 58 4.32 7.27 0.00
CA PRO A 58 3.43 6.13 -0.21
C PRO A 58 2.00 6.51 -0.64
N LYS A 59 1.47 7.61 -0.09
CA LYS A 59 0.14 8.12 -0.45
C LYS A 59 0.08 8.54 -1.93
N LYS A 60 1.12 9.22 -2.43
CA LYS A 60 1.22 9.64 -3.84
C LYS A 60 1.26 8.41 -4.76
N LEU A 61 2.03 7.39 -4.39
CA LEU A 61 2.08 6.11 -5.14
C LEU A 61 0.74 5.37 -5.14
N ARG A 62 0.03 5.36 -3.99
CA ARG A 62 -1.30 4.75 -3.90
C ARG A 62 -2.24 5.31 -4.95
N TYR A 63 -2.37 6.63 -5.04
CA TYR A 63 -3.31 7.24 -5.99
C TYR A 63 -2.81 7.27 -7.43
N ARG A 64 -1.49 7.31 -7.65
CA ARG A 64 -0.91 7.40 -9.00
C ARG A 64 -0.66 6.07 -9.68
N LEU A 65 -0.46 4.98 -8.95
CA LEU A 65 -0.09 3.69 -9.55
C LEU A 65 -0.94 2.53 -9.03
N LEU A 66 -1.25 2.50 -7.73
CA LEU A 66 -1.83 1.31 -7.08
C LEU A 66 -3.37 1.35 -6.98
N HIS A 67 -3.97 2.51 -7.17
CA HIS A 67 -5.43 2.74 -7.10
C HIS A 67 -5.95 3.29 -8.42
N VAL A 68 -5.52 2.68 -9.53
CA VAL A 68 -5.97 3.03 -10.87
C VAL A 68 -7.08 2.09 -11.34
N ALA A 69 -8.07 2.65 -12.02
CA ALA A 69 -9.04 1.85 -12.75
C ALA A 69 -8.35 1.13 -13.93
N ALA A 70 -8.32 -0.19 -13.87
CA ALA A 70 -7.77 -1.04 -14.93
C ALA A 70 -8.66 -2.27 -15.13
N ARG A 71 -8.64 -2.83 -16.33
CA ARG A 71 -9.33 -4.09 -16.64
C ARG A 71 -8.31 -5.20 -16.74
N LEU A 72 -8.41 -6.20 -15.87
CA LEU A 72 -7.62 -7.42 -15.98
C LEU A 72 -8.38 -8.41 -16.88
N THR A 73 -7.80 -8.72 -18.04
CA THR A 73 -8.37 -9.67 -19.00
C THR A 73 -7.46 -10.88 -19.13
N ARG A 74 -8.04 -12.08 -19.20
CA ARG A 74 -7.30 -13.32 -19.42
C ARG A 74 -7.49 -13.76 -20.88
N GLY A 75 -6.39 -13.98 -21.58
CA GLY A 75 -6.37 -14.43 -22.97
C GLY A 75 -5.35 -15.54 -23.14
N GLY A 76 -5.79 -16.73 -23.54
CA GLY A 76 -4.96 -17.92 -23.55
C GLY A 76 -4.30 -18.18 -22.18
N ARG A 77 -2.97 -18.34 -22.16
CA ARG A 77 -2.17 -18.54 -20.94
C ARG A 77 -1.56 -17.25 -20.38
N ARG A 78 -2.08 -16.07 -20.76
CA ARG A 78 -1.54 -14.76 -20.35
C ARG A 78 -2.62 -13.89 -19.68
N LEU A 79 -2.17 -13.09 -18.71
CA LEU A 79 -2.95 -12.02 -18.09
C LEU A 79 -2.56 -10.69 -18.73
N HIS A 80 -3.57 -9.93 -19.15
CA HIS A 80 -3.40 -8.63 -19.78
C HIS A 80 -4.06 -7.56 -18.92
N LEU A 81 -3.25 -6.62 -18.43
CA LEU A 81 -3.71 -5.43 -17.74
C LEU A 81 -3.97 -4.32 -18.76
N ARG A 82 -5.25 -3.93 -18.92
CA ARG A 82 -5.66 -2.84 -19.80
C ARG A 82 -5.90 -1.58 -18.97
N ILE A 83 -5.06 -0.58 -19.19
CA ILE A 83 -5.13 0.75 -18.56
C ILE A 83 -5.60 1.79 -19.58
N SER A 84 -6.18 2.90 -19.11
CA SER A 84 -6.61 4.00 -19.99
C SER A 84 -5.43 4.57 -20.79
N ALA A 85 -5.68 4.90 -22.06
CA ALA A 85 -4.67 5.49 -22.94
C ALA A 85 -4.34 6.95 -22.58
N THR A 86 -5.29 7.68 -22.00
CA THR A 86 -5.14 9.09 -21.62
C THR A 86 -4.60 9.30 -20.20
N TRP A 87 -4.36 8.21 -19.48
CA TRP A 87 -3.91 8.29 -18.09
C TRP A 87 -2.43 8.71 -18.02
N PRO A 88 -2.08 9.75 -17.25
CA PRO A 88 -0.73 10.32 -17.26
C PRO A 88 0.38 9.34 -16.90
N TRP A 89 0.15 8.46 -15.92
CA TRP A 89 1.18 7.55 -15.38
C TRP A 89 1.25 6.19 -16.09
N ARG A 90 0.62 6.06 -17.27
CA ARG A 90 0.54 4.79 -17.99
C ARG A 90 1.90 4.23 -18.38
N HIS A 91 2.83 5.12 -18.73
CA HIS A 91 4.15 4.73 -19.24
C HIS A 91 5.04 4.30 -18.09
N GLU A 92 4.96 4.97 -16.96
CA GLU A 92 5.67 4.64 -15.73
C GLU A 92 5.21 3.29 -15.19
N LEU A 93 3.90 3.03 -15.17
CA LEU A 93 3.39 1.73 -14.76
C LEU A 93 3.83 0.61 -15.73
N ALA A 94 3.72 0.83 -17.04
CA ALA A 94 4.17 -0.16 -18.03
C ALA A 94 5.69 -0.44 -17.92
N THR A 95 6.49 0.61 -17.75
CA THR A 95 7.94 0.51 -17.58
C THR A 95 8.30 -0.24 -16.29
N ALA A 96 7.58 0.02 -15.20
CA ALA A 96 7.77 -0.71 -13.94
C ALA A 96 7.56 -2.22 -14.11
N PHE A 97 6.51 -2.63 -14.84
CA PHE A 97 6.27 -4.04 -15.15
C PHE A 97 7.34 -4.64 -16.08
N HIS A 98 7.84 -3.86 -17.06
CA HIS A 98 8.95 -4.31 -17.90
C HIS A 98 10.23 -4.53 -17.08
N ARG A 99 10.54 -3.65 -16.13
CA ARG A 99 11.69 -3.80 -15.21
C ARG A 99 11.52 -5.00 -14.31
N LEU A 100 10.32 -5.18 -13.74
CA LEU A 100 10.00 -6.32 -12.89
C LEU A 100 10.24 -7.65 -13.64
N ALA A 101 9.81 -7.73 -14.89
CA ALA A 101 10.02 -8.92 -15.73
C ALA A 101 11.50 -9.16 -16.11
N ALA A 102 12.33 -8.12 -16.04
CA ALA A 102 13.76 -8.19 -16.32
C ALA A 102 14.62 -8.48 -15.07
N LEU A 103 14.02 -8.47 -13.86
CA LEU A 103 14.77 -8.79 -12.64
C LEU A 103 15.34 -10.22 -12.72
N PRO A 104 16.57 -10.43 -12.20
CA PRO A 104 17.13 -11.77 -12.10
C PRO A 104 16.19 -12.68 -11.32
N ARG A 105 15.98 -13.89 -11.83
CA ARG A 105 15.27 -14.90 -11.04
C ARG A 105 16.15 -15.28 -9.85
N PRO A 106 15.58 -15.45 -8.66
CA PRO A 106 16.35 -15.93 -7.51
C PRO A 106 17.01 -17.26 -7.87
N ALA A 107 18.27 -17.42 -7.47
CA ALA A 107 18.94 -18.70 -7.54
C ALA A 107 18.13 -19.70 -6.69
N SER A 108 17.87 -20.87 -7.27
CA SER A 108 17.08 -21.94 -6.64
C SER A 108 17.86 -22.63 -5.53
#